data_AF-A0A7D6BCN2-F1
#
_entry.id   AF-A0A7D6BCN2-F1
#
_cell.length_a   1.000
_cell.length_b   1.000
_cell.length_c   1.000
_cell.angle_alpha   90.00
_cell.angle_beta   90.00
_cell.angle_gamma   90.00
#
_symmetry.space_group_name_H-M   'P 1'
#
loop_
_entity.id
_entity.type
_entity.pdbx_description
1 polymer ?
#
loop_
_entity_poly.entity_id
_entity_poly.type
_entity_poly.pdbx_seq_one_letter_code
_entity_poly.pdbx_strand_id
1 'polypeptide(L)' 'MYDLKIKGKKPYNTLKRRFYYQLKNSPISATPWKTKSVLLVDDYLEKEADNFFLRFRGYVEVYKARVESIEEVTKPK' A
#
# COMPACT_ATOMS: atom_id res chain seq x y z
N MET A 1 8.32 3.75 -0.80
CA MET A 1 7.37 3.03 -1.69
C MET A 1 6.99 1.69 -1.06
N TYR A 2 5.70 1.34 -1.09
CA TYR A 2 5.15 0.06 -0.61
C TYR A 2 4.37 -0.61 -1.74
N ASP A 3 4.75 -1.83 -2.14
CA ASP A 3 4.00 -2.66 -3.09
C ASP A 3 3.29 -3.81 -2.38
N LEU A 4 2.01 -4.00 -2.69
CA LEU A 4 1.08 -4.85 -1.97
C LEU A 4 0.68 -6.07 -2.80
N LYS A 5 0.91 -7.27 -2.25
CA LYS A 5 0.49 -8.53 -2.85
C LYS A 5 -0.43 -9.30 -1.91
N ILE A 6 -1.67 -9.51 -2.34
CA ILE A 6 -2.68 -10.21 -1.54
C ILE A 6 -2.53 -11.72 -1.70
N LYS A 7 -2.52 -12.46 -0.58
CA LYS A 7 -2.47 -13.93 -0.58
C LYS A 7 -3.89 -14.53 -0.56
N GLY A 8 -4.16 -15.44 -1.50
CA GLY A 8 -5.36 -16.28 -1.52
C GLY A 8 -6.65 -15.59 -2.00
N LYS A 9 -7.61 -16.39 -2.49
CA LYS A 9 -8.89 -15.89 -3.06
C LYS A 9 -10.05 -15.81 -2.05
N LYS A 10 -10.08 -16.65 -0.99
CA LYS A 10 -11.32 -16.97 -0.27
C LYS A 10 -11.82 -15.94 0.77
N PRO A 11 -11.03 -14.95 1.23
CA PRO A 11 -11.59 -13.75 1.87
C PRO A 11 -11.15 -12.43 1.21
N TYR A 12 -10.79 -12.45 -0.09
CA TYR A 12 -10.21 -11.29 -0.79
C TYR A 12 -11.06 -10.01 -0.65
N ASN A 13 -12.37 -10.10 -0.90
CA ASN A 13 -13.25 -8.93 -0.88
C ASN A 13 -13.46 -8.35 0.53
N THR A 14 -13.57 -9.20 1.56
CA THR A 14 -13.71 -8.77 2.95
C THR A 14 -12.44 -8.11 3.45
N LEU A 15 -11.28 -8.71 3.15
CA LEU A 15 -9.97 -8.13 3.44
C LEU A 15 -9.79 -6.79 2.76
N LYS A 16 -10.13 -6.70 1.46
CA LYS A 16 -10.07 -5.46 0.68
C LYS A 16 -10.90 -4.34 1.33
N ARG A 17 -12.15 -4.62 1.71
CA ARG A 17 -13.03 -3.64 2.37
C ARG A 17 -12.45 -3.18 3.71
N ARG A 18 -11.98 -4.12 4.54
CA ARG A 18 -11.34 -3.81 5.83
C ARG A 18 -10.07 -2.96 5.63
N PHE A 19 -9.24 -3.30 4.66
CA PHE A 19 -8.01 -2.59 4.33
C PHE A 19 -8.31 -1.13 3.97
N TYR A 20 -9.19 -0.86 3.00
CA TYR A 20 -9.49 0.51 2.60
C TYR A 20 -10.17 1.33 3.69
N TYR A 21 -11.04 0.70 4.49
CA TYR A 21 -11.66 1.38 5.63
C TYR A 21 -10.62 1.81 6.66
N GLN A 22 -9.69 0.92 7.02
CA GLN A 22 -8.62 1.26 7.96
C GLN A 22 -7.63 2.27 7.36
N LEU A 23 -7.31 2.14 6.08
CA LEU A 23 -6.42 3.08 5.38
C LEU A 23 -7.00 4.49 5.40
N LYS A 24 -8.28 4.65 5.06
CA LYS A 24 -8.98 5.95 5.08
C LYS A 24 -8.94 6.62 6.46
N ASN A 25 -8.91 5.83 7.53
CA ASN A 25 -8.87 6.32 8.91
C ASN A 25 -7.45 6.35 9.50
N SER A 26 -6.41 6.17 8.67
CA SER A 26 -5.02 6.14 9.13
C SER A 26 -4.29 7.45 8.80
N PRO A 27 -3.17 7.75 9.48
CA PRO A 27 -2.31 8.89 9.15
C PRO A 27 -1.77 8.86 7.71
N ILE A 28 -1.72 7.68 7.09
CA ILE A 28 -1.26 7.50 5.70
C ILE A 28 -2.41 7.58 4.68
N SER A 29 -3.62 7.99 5.07
CA SER A 29 -4.79 8.09 4.18
C SER A 29 -4.59 9.05 3.00
N ALA A 30 -3.80 10.12 3.19
CA ALA A 30 -3.50 11.12 2.17
C ALA A 30 -2.40 10.67 1.19
N THR A 31 -1.79 9.50 1.40
CA THR A 31 -0.66 9.04 0.59
C THR A 31 -1.11 8.68 -0.84
N PRO A 32 -0.39 9.13 -1.88
CA PRO A 32 -0.80 8.89 -3.25
C PRO A 32 -0.61 7.42 -3.64
N TRP A 33 -1.67 6.85 -4.22
CA TRP A 33 -1.60 5.58 -4.93
C TRP A 33 -1.05 5.81 -6.34
N LYS A 34 0.01 5.12 -6.72
CA LYS A 34 0.53 5.15 -8.10
C LYS A 34 -0.10 4.07 -8.97
N THR A 35 -0.40 2.92 -8.39
CA THR A 35 -1.13 1.83 -9.06
C THR A 35 -2.12 1.21 -8.09
N LYS A 36 -2.80 0.12 -8.48
CA LYS A 36 -3.72 -0.62 -7.60
C LYS A 36 -3.03 -1.31 -6.41
N SER A 37 -1.70 -1.45 -6.44
CA SER A 37 -0.92 -2.12 -5.39
C SER A 37 0.20 -1.28 -4.80
N VAL A 38 0.53 -0.12 -5.40
CA VAL A 38 1.69 0.69 -4.98
C VAL A 38 1.25 1.96 -4.25
N LEU A 39 1.70 2.09 -2.99
CA LEU A 39 1.62 3.29 -2.17
C LEU A 39 2.96 4.04 -2.16
N LEU A 40 2.90 5.36 -2.30
CA LEU A 40 4.03 6.23 -1.98
C LEU A 40 3.77 6.93 -0.66
N VAL A 41 4.63 6.65 0.31
CA VAL A 41 4.55 7.21 1.65
C VAL A 41 5.79 8.07 1.84
N ASP A 42 5.58 9.30 2.31
CA ASP A 42 6.67 10.21 2.67
C ASP A 42 7.45 9.67 3.87
N ASP A 43 8.75 9.99 3.94
CA ASP A 43 9.64 9.46 4.99
C ASP A 43 9.12 9.72 6.41
N TYR A 44 8.48 10.87 6.66
CA TYR A 44 7.93 11.21 7.99
C TYR A 44 6.77 10.31 8.42
N LEU A 45 6.11 9.62 7.48
CA LEU A 45 5.01 8.68 7.71
C LEU A 45 5.45 7.21 7.67
N GLU A 46 6.74 6.93 7.42
CA GLU A 46 7.28 5.58 7.25
C GLU A 46 6.91 4.66 8.42
N LYS A 47 7.06 5.15 9.67
CA LYS A 47 6.71 4.41 10.89
C LYS A 47 5.22 4.09 10.97
N GLU A 48 4.36 5.04 10.61
CA GLU A 48 2.90 4.84 10.61
C GLU A 48 2.48 3.85 9.52
N ALA A 49 3.12 3.88 8.35
CA ALA A 49 2.90 2.90 7.30
C ALA A 49 3.34 1.50 7.73
N ASP A 50 4.52 1.36 8.32
CA ASP A 50 5.01 0.06 8.82
C ASP A 50 4.03 -0.51 9.87
N ASN A 51 3.60 0.31 10.82
CA ASN A 51 2.59 -0.06 11.83
C ASN A 51 1.23 -0.41 11.23
N PHE A 52 0.83 0.26 10.15
CA PHE A 52 -0.40 -0.05 9.43
C PHE A 52 -0.31 -1.43 8.78
N PHE A 53 0.76 -1.70 8.03
CA PHE A 53 0.93 -2.97 7.30
C PHE A 53 1.17 -4.17 8.22
N LEU A 54 1.78 -3.98 9.39
CA LEU A 54 1.90 -5.03 10.41
C LEU A 54 0.55 -5.65 10.81
N ARG A 55 -0.54 -4.86 10.81
CA ARG A 55 -1.91 -5.34 11.13
C ARG A 55 -2.47 -6.31 10.08
N PHE A 56 -1.90 -6.29 8.88
CA PHE A 56 -2.29 -7.14 7.75
C PHE A 56 -1.29 -8.27 7.49
N ARG A 57 -0.32 -8.47 8.39
CA ARG A 57 0.65 -9.57 8.30
C ARG A 57 -0.09 -10.92 8.18
N GLY A 58 0.33 -11.73 7.22
CA GLY A 58 -0.30 -13.02 6.90
C GLY A 58 -1.43 -12.93 5.87
N TYR A 59 -2.01 -11.75 5.65
CA TYR A 59 -3.04 -11.50 4.63
C TYR A 59 -2.47 -10.78 3.39
N VAL A 60 -1.55 -9.85 3.62
CA VAL A 60 -0.90 -9.05 2.58
C VAL A 60 0.62 -9.20 2.73
N GLU A 61 1.28 -9.56 1.64
CA GLU A 61 2.73 -9.39 1.48
C GLU A 61 3.00 -7.95 1.08
N VAL A 62 3.94 -7.32 1.77
CA VAL A 62 4.28 -5.91 1.57
C VAL A 62 5.77 -5.84 1.27
N TYR A 63 6.10 -5.32 0.09
CA TYR A 63 7.47 -5.04 -0.31
C TYR A 63 7.74 -3.56 -0.14
N LYS A 64 8.72 -3.23 0.70
CA LYS A 64 9.11 -1.86 0.98
C LYS A 64 10.40 -1.53 0.24
N ALA A 65 10.41 -0.41 -0.47
CA ALA A 65 11.60 0.13 -1.12
C ALA A 65 11.71 1.64 -0.83
N ARG A 66 12.90 2.10 -0.44
CA ARG A 66 13.23 3.53 -0.44
C ARG A 66 13.63 3.91 -1.85
N VAL A 67 13.07 5.00 -2.35
CA VAL A 67 13.17 5.41 -3.75
C VAL A 67 13.47 6.91 -3.77
N GLU A 68 14.49 7.30 -4.53
CA GLU A 68 14.88 8.72 -4.69
C GLU A 68 14.12 9.40 -5.83
N SER A 69 13.86 8.66 -6.91
CA SER A 69 13.12 9.15 -8.07
C SER A 69 12.21 8.08 -8.66
N ILE A 70 11.11 8.50 -9.26
CA ILE A 70 10.13 7.63 -9.92
C ILE A 70 9.86 8.18 -11.32
N GLU A 71 10.00 7.32 -12.31
CA GLU A 71 9.68 7.63 -13.70
C GLU A 71 8.48 6.80 -14.16
N GLU A 72 7.53 7.43 -14.85
CA GLU A 72 6.39 6.75 -15.45
C GLU A 72 6.60 6.64 -16.97
N VAL A 73 6.82 5.43 -17.46
CA VAL A 73 6.93 5.17 -18.90
C VAL A 73 5.54 4.88 -19.46
N THR A 74 4.89 5.89 -20.02
CA THR A 74 3.64 5.72 -20.76
C THR A 74 3.94 5.29 -22.21
N LYS A 75 3.27 4.23 -22.70
CA LYS A 75 3.28 3.94 -24.13
C LYS A 75 2.39 4.94 -24.86
N PRO A 76 2.82 5.54 -25.98
CA PRO A 76 1.94 6.38 -26.79
C PRO A 76 0.75 5.55 -27.28
N LYS A 77 -0.44 6.18 -27.29
CA LYS A 77 -1.70 5.60 -27.78
C LYS A 77 -1.67 5.42 -29.29
#